data_AF-A0A7S3IZE3-F1
#
_entry.id   AF-A0A7S3IZE3-F1
#
_cell.length_a   1.000
_cell.length_b   1.000
_cell.length_c   1.000
_cell.angle_alpha   90.00
_cell.angle_beta   90.00
_cell.angle_gamma   90.00
#
_symmetry.space_group_name_H-M   'P 1'
#
loop_
_entity.id
_entity.type
_entity.pdbx_description
1 polymer ?
#
loop_
_entity_poly.entity_id
_entity_poly.type
_entity_poly.pdbx_seq_one_letter_code
_entity_poly.pdbx_strand_id
1 'polypeptide(L)'
;QKALVRESSQSKASSPKSSVKSMAESSSKNILGKREEPEEDDPEDEQARLVKRIKKSDLHAHLKCSLCKGFYRDAHTINECLDTFCKSCIIKHFCEDPNREKCPKCKTHLGGRP
;
A
#
# COMPACT_ATOMS: atom_id res chain seq x y z
N GLN A 1 35.55 37.16 -31.36
CA GLN A 1 36.11 36.19 -30.40
C GLN A 1 35.25 34.93 -30.47
N LYS A 2 35.89 33.78 -30.71
CA LYS A 2 35.27 32.46 -30.94
C LYS A 2 34.69 31.88 -29.64
N ALA A 3 33.57 31.17 -29.73
CA ALA A 3 33.48 29.77 -29.30
C ALA A 3 32.13 29.13 -29.73
N LEU A 4 32.20 28.24 -30.73
CA LEU A 4 31.28 27.12 -30.96
C LEU A 4 31.73 25.94 -30.08
N VAL A 5 30.81 25.28 -29.39
CA VAL A 5 30.93 23.90 -28.85
C VAL A 5 29.54 23.51 -28.34
N ARG A 6 28.99 22.30 -28.46
CA ARG A 6 29.17 21.10 -29.30
C ARG A 6 28.02 20.17 -28.87
N GLU A 7 27.47 19.39 -29.79
CA GLU A 7 26.56 18.28 -29.45
C GLU A 7 27.27 17.13 -28.72
N SER A 8 26.42 16.21 -28.23
CA SER A 8 26.67 14.80 -27.90
C SER A 8 27.27 14.49 -26.52
N SER A 9 26.58 13.66 -25.73
CA SER A 9 26.85 12.20 -25.70
C SER A 9 26.19 11.55 -24.48
N GLN A 10 25.49 10.44 -24.75
CA GLN A 10 25.14 9.42 -23.75
C GLN A 10 26.39 8.91 -23.00
N SER A 11 26.20 8.52 -21.74
CA SER A 11 27.02 7.49 -21.11
C SER A 11 26.13 6.42 -20.46
N LYS A 12 26.24 5.21 -21.02
CA LYS A 12 25.82 3.91 -20.48
C LYS A 12 26.74 3.50 -19.31
N ALA A 13 26.20 2.67 -18.40
CA ALA A 13 26.81 1.52 -17.73
C ALA A 13 25.95 1.18 -16.49
N SER A 14 25.74 -0.05 -16.03
CA SER A 14 26.09 -1.41 -16.43
C SER A 14 25.41 -2.35 -15.43
N SER A 15 24.93 -3.51 -15.89
CA SER A 15 24.45 -4.60 -15.03
C SER A 15 25.56 -5.13 -14.09
N PRO A 16 25.19 -5.97 -13.11
CA PRO A 16 25.64 -7.36 -13.22
C PRO A 16 24.50 -8.37 -13.04
N LYS A 17 24.53 -9.36 -13.94
CA LYS A 17 23.91 -10.67 -13.76
C LYS A 17 24.83 -11.49 -12.86
N SER A 18 24.30 -12.17 -11.85
CA SER A 18 24.90 -13.43 -11.39
C SER A 18 23.86 -14.53 -11.43
N SER A 19 24.23 -15.54 -12.18
CA SER A 19 23.52 -16.78 -12.41
C SER A 19 24.12 -17.80 -11.45
N VAL A 20 23.31 -18.45 -10.63
CA VAL A 20 23.66 -19.76 -10.07
C VAL A 20 22.45 -20.67 -10.23
N LYS A 21 22.66 -21.81 -10.90
CA LYS A 21 21.67 -22.84 -11.17
C LYS A 21 22.31 -24.19 -10.86
N SER A 22 21.68 -24.97 -9.98
CA SER A 22 21.78 -26.45 -9.91
C SER A 22 20.81 -26.95 -8.83
N MET A 23 19.74 -27.69 -9.20
CA MET A 23 19.56 -29.18 -9.16
C MET A 23 18.85 -29.61 -7.85
N ALA A 24 17.57 -30.03 -7.90
CA ALA A 24 17.06 -31.43 -7.95
C ALA A 24 17.55 -32.27 -6.74
N GLU A 25 16.77 -33.03 -5.95
CA GLU A 25 15.44 -33.64 -6.04
C GLU A 25 14.99 -34.10 -4.63
N SER A 26 13.72 -34.51 -4.52
CA SER A 26 13.17 -35.52 -3.60
C SER A 26 12.28 -35.06 -2.46
N SER A 27 11.00 -35.30 -2.69
CA SER A 27 9.95 -35.67 -1.74
C SER A 27 10.39 -35.95 -0.30
N SER A 28 9.77 -35.23 0.62
CA SER A 28 9.41 -35.77 1.92
C SER A 28 8.05 -35.20 2.30
N LYS A 29 7.09 -36.12 2.42
CA LYS A 29 5.76 -35.87 2.95
C LYS A 29 5.93 -35.41 4.40
N ASN A 30 5.41 -34.24 4.75
CA ASN A 30 5.07 -33.96 6.14
C ASN A 30 3.70 -33.29 6.22
N ILE A 31 2.70 -34.15 6.28
CA ILE A 31 1.52 -34.10 7.15
C ILE A 31 1.61 -33.00 8.22
N LEU A 32 1.17 -31.79 7.88
CA LEU A 32 0.71 -30.82 8.88
C LEU A 32 -0.82 -30.79 8.76
N GLY A 33 -1.46 -31.29 9.82
CA GLY A 33 -2.88 -31.58 9.89
C GLY A 33 -3.72 -30.47 9.27
N LYS A 34 -4.58 -30.88 8.33
CA LYS A 34 -5.81 -30.15 8.07
C LYS A 34 -6.53 -30.07 9.41
N ARG A 35 -6.49 -28.91 10.04
CA ARG A 35 -7.52 -28.53 10.98
C ARG A 35 -8.76 -28.28 10.11
N GLU A 36 -9.48 -29.36 9.85
CA GLU A 36 -10.89 -29.28 9.50
C GLU A 36 -11.53 -28.69 10.76
N GLU A 37 -11.62 -27.36 10.78
CA GLU A 37 -12.48 -26.67 11.72
C GLU A 37 -13.89 -27.22 11.46
N PRO A 38 -14.62 -27.64 12.51
CA PRO A 38 -15.94 -28.22 12.35
C PRO A 38 -16.81 -27.26 11.56
N GLU A 39 -17.44 -27.79 10.52
CA GLU A 39 -18.55 -27.15 9.82
C GLU A 39 -19.70 -27.09 10.85
N GLU A 40 -19.73 -26.03 11.65
CA GLU A 40 -20.87 -25.68 12.49
C GLU A 40 -22.00 -25.30 11.52
N ASP A 41 -22.85 -26.28 11.23
CA ASP A 41 -24.15 -26.10 10.57
C ASP A 41 -25.05 -25.37 11.58
N ASP A 42 -24.95 -24.04 11.58
CA ASP A 42 -25.83 -23.13 12.33
C ASP A 42 -26.99 -22.71 11.41
N PRO A 43 -28.22 -23.20 11.65
CA PRO A 43 -29.34 -23.02 10.73
C PRO A 43 -30.15 -21.73 10.96
N GLU A 44 -29.51 -20.58 11.26
CA GLU A 44 -30.22 -19.31 11.53
C GLU A 44 -29.83 -18.11 10.64
N ASP A 45 -29.51 -18.30 9.34
CA ASP A 45 -29.23 -17.15 8.46
C ASP A 45 -29.77 -17.27 7.03
N GLU A 46 -31.06 -16.93 6.85
CA GLU A 46 -31.66 -16.58 5.54
C GLU A 46 -30.84 -15.48 4.81
N GLN A 47 -30.04 -14.71 5.55
CA GLN A 47 -29.16 -13.64 5.07
C GLN A 47 -27.87 -14.12 4.38
N ALA A 48 -27.52 -15.40 4.47
CA ALA A 48 -26.27 -15.94 3.94
C ALA A 48 -26.19 -15.90 2.40
N ARG A 49 -27.32 -15.87 1.69
CA ARG A 49 -27.35 -15.85 0.21
C ARG A 49 -26.79 -14.58 -0.42
N LEU A 50 -26.65 -13.49 0.34
CA LEU A 50 -26.06 -12.23 -0.13
C LEU A 50 -24.62 -12.01 0.36
N VAL A 51 -24.09 -12.89 1.21
CA VAL A 51 -22.75 -12.73 1.80
C VAL A 51 -21.68 -13.20 0.83
N LYS A 52 -21.12 -12.26 0.06
CA LYS A 52 -19.99 -12.55 -0.83
C LYS A 52 -18.67 -12.53 -0.05
N ARG A 53 -17.94 -13.64 -0.09
CA ARG A 53 -16.56 -13.70 0.43
C ARG A 53 -15.62 -12.90 -0.49
N ILE A 54 -14.92 -11.91 0.07
CA ILE A 54 -13.93 -11.09 -0.64
C ILE A 54 -12.54 -11.47 -0.12
N LYS A 55 -11.53 -11.53 -1.00
CA LYS A 55 -10.15 -11.79 -0.57
C LYS A 55 -9.61 -10.57 0.16
N LYS A 56 -8.90 -10.78 1.27
CA LYS A 56 -8.26 -9.70 2.04
C LYS A 56 -7.34 -8.83 1.16
N SER A 57 -6.64 -9.44 0.20
CA SER A 57 -5.78 -8.77 -0.77
C SER A 57 -6.47 -7.65 -1.54
N ASP A 58 -7.74 -7.84 -1.88
CA ASP A 58 -8.50 -6.93 -2.73
C ASP A 58 -8.85 -5.65 -1.95
N LEU A 59 -8.94 -5.76 -0.62
CA LEU A 59 -9.21 -4.66 0.29
C LEU A 59 -7.95 -3.86 0.68
N HIS A 60 -6.76 -4.44 0.54
CA HIS A 60 -5.51 -3.81 0.96
C HIS A 60 -5.26 -2.44 0.31
N ALA A 61 -5.69 -2.24 -0.93
CA ALA A 61 -5.52 -0.96 -1.63
C ALA A 61 -6.36 0.16 -1.01
N HIS A 62 -7.51 -0.17 -0.43
CA HIS A 62 -8.47 0.78 0.12
C HIS A 62 -8.26 1.08 1.59
N LEU A 63 -7.55 0.21 2.31
CA LEU A 63 -7.36 0.30 3.76
C LEU A 63 -5.99 0.83 4.18
N LYS A 64 -5.14 1.25 3.22
CA LYS A 64 -3.77 1.71 3.48
C LYS A 64 -3.65 3.22 3.49
N CYS A 65 -2.98 3.74 4.50
CA CYS A 65 -2.58 5.13 4.62
C CYS A 65 -1.43 5.46 3.66
N SER A 66 -1.55 6.54 2.90
CA SER A 66 -0.50 6.97 1.95
C SER A 66 0.75 7.54 2.62
N LEU A 67 0.65 8.02 3.86
CA LEU A 67 1.78 8.57 4.63
C LEU A 67 2.66 7.48 5.23
N CYS A 68 2.07 6.48 5.90
CA CYS A 68 2.84 5.41 6.56
C CYS A 68 2.87 4.09 5.77
N LYS A 69 2.12 3.98 4.67
CA LYS A 69 2.00 2.78 3.81
C LYS A 69 1.47 1.52 4.51
N GLY A 70 1.07 1.64 5.78
CA GLY A 70 0.40 0.60 6.57
C GLY A 70 -1.12 0.77 6.55
N PHE A 71 -1.83 -0.13 7.21
CA PHE A 71 -3.27 0.01 7.41
C PHE A 71 -3.61 1.26 8.23
N TYR A 72 -4.79 1.83 7.97
CA TYR A 72 -5.29 2.94 8.78
C TYR A 72 -5.38 2.55 10.25
N ARG A 73 -4.81 3.40 11.10
CA ARG A 73 -4.96 3.36 12.56
C ARG A 73 -5.53 4.70 12.97
N ASP A 74 -6.74 4.68 13.52
CA ASP A 74 -7.50 5.88 13.84
C ASP A 74 -7.66 6.78 12.60
N ALA A 75 -8.56 6.39 11.70
CA ALA A 75 -8.71 7.03 10.40
C ALA A 75 -9.23 8.47 10.55
N HIS A 76 -8.53 9.42 9.93
CA HIS A 76 -8.91 10.82 9.88
C HIS A 76 -9.03 11.24 8.41
N THR A 77 -10.19 11.80 8.05
CA THR A 77 -10.53 12.18 6.68
C THR A 77 -10.57 13.69 6.56
N ILE A 78 -9.88 14.22 5.56
CA ILE A 78 -9.87 15.65 5.24
C ILE A 78 -11.19 16.01 4.54
N ASN A 79 -11.88 17.05 5.02
CA ASN A 79 -13.24 17.37 4.56
C ASN A 79 -13.29 17.90 3.12
N GLU A 80 -12.23 18.59 2.69
CA GLU A 80 -12.15 19.32 1.41
C GLU A 80 -11.88 18.38 0.23
N CYS A 81 -11.21 17.25 0.46
CA CYS A 81 -10.84 16.30 -0.59
C CYS A 81 -11.20 14.84 -0.31
N LEU A 82 -11.75 14.54 0.87
CA LEU A 82 -12.14 13.20 1.32
C LEU A 82 -11.02 12.15 1.27
N ASP A 83 -9.76 12.61 1.32
CA ASP A 83 -8.63 11.71 1.50
C ASP A 83 -8.48 11.34 2.97
N THR A 84 -8.34 10.04 3.23
CA THR A 84 -8.18 9.47 4.57
C THR A 84 -6.71 9.15 4.89
N PHE A 85 -6.32 9.38 6.14
CA PHE A 85 -4.99 9.13 6.68
C PHE A 85 -5.10 8.55 8.10
N CYS A 86 -4.00 8.06 8.68
CA CYS A 86 -3.98 7.83 10.13
C CYS A 86 -3.94 9.18 10.85
N LYS A 87 -4.70 9.36 11.93
CA LYS A 87 -4.74 10.57 12.75
C LYS A 87 -3.35 11.05 13.16
N SER A 88 -2.51 10.14 13.66
CA SER A 88 -1.13 10.46 14.04
C SER A 88 -0.27 10.90 12.85
N CYS A 89 -0.49 10.32 11.67
CA CYS A 89 0.29 10.64 10.48
C CYS A 89 -0.06 12.04 9.96
N ILE A 90 -1.36 12.35 9.87
CA ILE A 90 -1.80 13.64 9.33
C ILE A 90 -1.51 14.80 10.30
N ILE A 91 -1.70 14.60 11.61
CA ILE A 91 -1.33 15.60 12.62
C ILE A 91 0.18 15.87 12.57
N LYS A 92 1.00 14.81 12.51
CA LYS A 92 2.46 14.94 12.39
C LYS A 92 2.85 15.73 11.13
N HIS A 93 2.21 15.44 9.99
CA HIS A 93 2.47 16.11 8.73
C HIS A 93 2.25 17.64 8.81
N PHE A 94 1.15 18.08 9.43
CA PHE A 94 0.87 19.51 9.62
C PHE A 94 1.59 20.13 10.83
N CYS A 95 2.12 19.31 11.76
CA CYS A 95 2.97 19.77 12.87
C CYS A 95 4.38 20.12 12.38
N GLU A 96 4.92 19.35 11.44
CA GLU A 96 6.27 19.56 10.90
C GLU A 96 6.37 20.86 10.08
N ASP A 97 5.30 21.24 9.39
CA ASP A 97 5.24 22.42 8.54
C ASP A 97 3.86 23.09 8.67
N PRO A 98 3.71 24.10 9.54
CA PRO A 98 2.41 24.74 9.80
C PRO A 98 1.91 25.58 8.62
N ASN A 99 2.78 25.91 7.65
CA ASN A 99 2.38 26.66 6.45
C ASN A 99 1.86 25.75 5.33
N ARG A 100 1.83 24.43 5.57
CA ARG A 100 1.38 23.46 4.59
C ARG A 100 -0.15 23.36 4.63
N GLU A 101 -0.81 24.01 3.69
CA GLU A 101 -2.28 23.98 3.58
C GLU A 101 -2.75 23.09 2.42
N LYS A 102 -1.99 22.03 2.10
CA LYS A 102 -2.28 21.15 0.97
C LYS A 102 -2.34 19.70 1.42
N CYS A 103 -3.31 18.96 0.87
CA CYS A 103 -3.42 17.53 1.12
C CYS A 103 -2.12 16.78 0.68
N PRO A 104 -1.53 15.90 1.51
CA PRO A 104 -0.33 15.16 1.14
C PRO A 104 -0.53 14.16 0.00
N LYS A 105 -1.78 13.78 -0.29
CA LYS A 105 -2.12 12.81 -1.36
C LYS A 105 -2.50 13.50 -2.66
N CYS A 106 -3.57 14.31 -2.67
CA CYS A 106 -4.08 14.96 -3.88
C CYS A 106 -3.58 16.39 -4.11
N LYS A 107 -2.88 17.01 -3.14
CA LYS A 107 -2.35 18.39 -3.20
C LYS A 107 -3.42 19.49 -3.32
N THR A 108 -4.70 19.17 -3.11
CA THR A 108 -5.80 20.16 -3.01
C THR A 108 -5.55 21.13 -1.86
N HIS A 109 -5.87 22.40 -2.07
CA HIS A 109 -5.78 23.45 -1.07
C HIS A 109 -6.88 23.31 -0.02
N LEU A 110 -6.49 23.24 1.26
CA LEU A 110 -7.40 22.99 2.39
C LEU A 110 -7.89 24.29 3.05
N GLY A 111 -7.12 25.38 2.92
CA GLY A 111 -7.48 26.68 3.53
C GLY A 111 -7.38 26.71 5.06
N GLY A 112 -6.81 25.67 5.66
CA GLY A 112 -6.64 25.55 7.11
C GLY A 112 -6.02 24.21 7.50
N ARG A 113 -5.76 24.07 8.80
CA ARG A 113 -5.28 22.82 9.40
C ARG A 113 -6.49 21.95 9.79
N PRO A 114 -6.58 20.71 9.28
CA PRO A 114 -7.67 19.79 9.59
C PRO A 114 -7.58 19.25 11.04
#